data_AF-A0A8T8CAJ4-F1
#
_entry.id   AF-A0A8T8CAJ4-F1
#
_cell.length_a   1.000
_cell.length_b   1.000
_cell.length_c   1.000
_cell.angle_alpha   90.00
_cell.angle_beta   90.00
_cell.angle_gamma   90.00
#
_symmetry.space_group_name_H-M   'P 1'
#
loop_
_entity.id
_entity.type
_entity.pdbx_description
1 polymer ?
#
loop_
_entity_poly.entity_id
_entity_poly.type
_entity_poly.pdbx_seq_one_letter_code
_entity_poly.pdbx_strand_id
1 'polypeptide(L)'
;MKDAIAAVIGGIMDGFNQESSEAYQIAADSDLYCELAQRIEERTPDRFSMNLNVEHMRAVDGLLLAKLGDNPKAKFLFRHGDFIESHVRKAIERTEGFSCGADKTRTVMRSLARYLVDGIAIDHDYSGERTYHLPTKVLSNQVEVLSYFNGLHRLYYGDPMPYLSHLVAYPHASGT
;
A
#
# COMPACT_ATOMS: atom_id res chain seq x y z
N MET A 1 -11.40 4.29 -40.58
CA MET A 1 -11.39 4.72 -39.16
C MET A 1 -11.40 3.53 -38.21
N LYS A 2 -12.36 2.60 -38.33
CA LYS A 2 -12.40 1.35 -37.55
C LYS A 2 -11.11 0.52 -37.65
N ASP A 3 -10.58 0.36 -38.86
CA ASP A 3 -9.37 -0.44 -39.10
C ASP A 3 -8.10 0.20 -38.53
N ALA A 4 -8.06 1.53 -38.49
CA ALA A 4 -6.95 2.27 -37.87
C ALA A 4 -6.97 2.14 -36.34
N ILE A 5 -8.15 2.16 -35.71
CA ILE A 5 -8.30 1.92 -34.27
C ILE A 5 -7.93 0.48 -33.92
N ALA A 6 -8.37 -0.49 -34.73
CA ALA A 6 -8.00 -1.90 -34.54
C ALA A 6 -6.49 -2.12 -34.64
N ALA A 7 -5.82 -1.47 -35.61
CA ALA A 7 -4.37 -1.55 -35.78
C ALA A 7 -3.60 -0.95 -34.58
N VAL A 8 -4.06 0.20 -34.05
CA VAL A 8 -3.43 0.83 -32.88
C VAL A 8 -3.60 -0.03 -31.63
N ILE A 9 -4.82 -0.55 -31.38
CA ILE A 9 -5.07 -1.44 -30.23
C ILE A 9 -4.26 -2.73 -30.37
N GLY A 10 -4.19 -3.30 -31.57
CA GLY A 10 -3.38 -4.49 -31.86
C GLY A 10 -1.90 -4.27 -31.52
N GLY A 11 -1.31 -3.17 -32.00
CA GLY A 11 0.08 -2.84 -31.68
C GLY A 11 0.35 -2.63 -30.19
N ILE A 12 -0.60 -2.06 -29.45
CA ILE A 12 -0.51 -1.93 -27.99
C ILE A 12 -0.53 -3.30 -27.30
N MET A 13 -1.45 -4.18 -27.70
CA MET A 13 -1.55 -5.54 -27.13
C MET A 13 -0.31 -6.38 -27.46
N ASP A 14 0.21 -6.28 -28.67
CA ASP A 14 1.42 -6.97 -29.09
C ASP A 14 2.63 -6.47 -28.30
N GLY A 15 2.71 -5.16 -28.04
CA GLY A 15 3.72 -4.58 -27.15
C GLY A 15 3.66 -5.18 -25.74
N PHE A 16 2.48 -5.27 -25.14
CA PHE A 16 2.32 -5.89 -23.81
C PHE A 16 2.73 -7.38 -23.79
N ASN A 17 2.39 -8.13 -24.85
CA ASN A 17 2.78 -9.53 -24.96
C ASN A 17 4.29 -9.68 -25.09
N GLN A 18 4.94 -8.81 -25.86
CA GLN A 18 6.38 -8.78 -26.02
C GLN A 18 7.08 -8.47 -24.69
N GLU A 19 6.65 -7.42 -23.98
CA GLU A 19 7.19 -7.08 -22.66
C GLU A 19 7.02 -8.23 -21.65
N SER A 20 5.86 -8.89 -21.66
CA SER A 20 5.60 -10.04 -20.80
C SER A 20 6.53 -11.22 -21.12
N SER A 21 6.80 -11.48 -22.41
CA SER A 21 7.72 -12.53 -22.84
C SER A 21 9.16 -12.23 -22.43
N GLU A 22 9.60 -10.97 -22.56
CA GLU A 22 10.94 -10.55 -22.17
C GLU A 22 11.14 -10.67 -20.66
N ALA A 23 10.14 -10.26 -19.86
CA ALA A 23 10.15 -10.42 -18.42
C ALA A 23 10.26 -11.91 -18.01
N TYR A 24 9.53 -12.80 -18.69
CA TYR A 24 9.65 -14.24 -18.45
C TYR A 24 11.05 -14.77 -18.80
N GLN A 25 11.64 -14.36 -19.93
CA GLN A 25 12.99 -14.80 -20.32
C GLN A 25 14.06 -14.46 -19.27
N ILE A 26 13.93 -13.32 -18.60
CA ILE A 26 14.83 -12.92 -17.51
C ILE A 26 14.67 -13.84 -16.29
N ALA A 27 13.48 -14.37 -16.05
CA ALA A 27 13.15 -15.18 -14.88
C ALA A 27 13.16 -16.71 -15.15
N ALA A 28 13.23 -17.13 -16.43
CA ALA A 28 13.01 -18.50 -16.87
C ALA A 28 13.96 -19.50 -16.21
N ASP A 29 15.22 -19.10 -15.99
CA ASP A 29 16.26 -19.96 -15.42
C ASP A 29 16.18 -20.07 -13.88
N SER A 30 15.21 -19.42 -13.24
CA SER A 30 15.01 -19.58 -11.80
C SER A 30 14.27 -20.89 -11.49
N ASP A 31 14.64 -21.53 -10.37
CA ASP A 31 14.02 -22.77 -9.90
C ASP A 31 12.48 -22.69 -9.85
N LEU A 32 11.95 -21.53 -9.44
CA LEU A 32 10.50 -21.28 -9.39
C LEU A 32 9.86 -21.39 -10.78
N TYR A 33 10.41 -20.70 -11.78
CA TYR A 33 9.80 -20.67 -13.10
C TYR A 33 10.01 -22.00 -13.85
N CYS A 34 11.10 -22.70 -13.59
CA CYS A 34 11.29 -24.08 -14.04
C CYS A 34 10.22 -25.03 -13.43
N GLU A 35 9.96 -24.95 -12.12
CA GLU A 35 8.91 -25.77 -11.48
C GLU A 35 7.51 -25.40 -12.00
N LEU A 36 7.22 -24.12 -12.19
CA LEU A 36 5.95 -23.66 -12.76
C LEU A 36 5.76 -24.11 -14.21
N ALA A 37 6.81 -24.08 -15.03
CA ALA A 37 6.78 -24.59 -16.41
C ALA A 37 6.50 -26.09 -16.43
N GLN A 38 7.19 -26.87 -15.59
CA GLN A 38 6.94 -28.31 -15.47
C GLN A 38 5.48 -28.61 -15.07
N ARG A 39 4.90 -27.84 -14.14
CA ARG A 39 3.48 -27.99 -13.75
C ARG A 39 2.51 -27.71 -14.91
N ILE A 40 2.85 -26.76 -15.79
CA ILE A 40 2.07 -26.52 -17.02
C ILE A 40 2.15 -27.75 -17.93
N GLU A 41 3.35 -28.32 -18.14
CA GLU A 41 3.54 -29.52 -18.95
C GLU A 41 2.78 -30.74 -18.39
N GLU A 42 2.78 -30.89 -17.06
CA GLU A 42 2.07 -31.95 -16.33
C GLU A 42 0.56 -31.70 -16.23
N ARG A 43 0.07 -30.53 -16.64
CA ARG A 43 -1.33 -30.10 -16.54
C ARG A 43 -1.88 -30.17 -15.11
N THR A 44 -1.07 -29.73 -14.14
CA THR A 44 -1.40 -29.68 -12.70
C THR A 44 -1.68 -28.24 -12.24
N PRO A 45 -2.84 -27.66 -12.57
CA PRO A 45 -3.14 -26.27 -12.26
C PRO A 45 -3.37 -26.03 -10.76
N ASP A 46 -3.63 -27.09 -9.99
CA ASP A 46 -4.14 -27.09 -8.61
C ASP A 46 -3.21 -26.44 -7.57
N ARG A 47 -2.01 -26.01 -7.96
CA ARG A 47 -1.10 -25.25 -7.10
C ARG A 47 -0.30 -24.16 -7.80
N PHE A 48 -0.53 -23.93 -9.10
CA PHE A 48 0.24 -22.97 -9.89
C PHE A 48 0.20 -21.56 -9.28
N SER A 49 -1.02 -21.06 -9.01
CA SER A 49 -1.22 -19.74 -8.40
C SER A 49 -0.74 -19.68 -6.95
N MET A 50 -0.89 -20.77 -6.20
CA MET A 50 -0.46 -20.85 -4.81
C MET A 50 1.07 -20.73 -4.69
N ASN A 51 1.82 -21.48 -5.50
CA ASN A 51 3.28 -21.46 -5.47
C ASN A 51 3.83 -20.09 -5.86
N LEU A 52 3.29 -19.50 -6.94
CA LEU A 52 3.68 -18.17 -7.37
C LEU A 52 3.43 -17.12 -6.28
N ASN A 53 2.27 -17.19 -5.62
CA ASN A 53 1.93 -16.28 -4.52
C ASN A 53 2.85 -16.49 -3.31
N VAL A 54 3.18 -17.73 -2.95
CA VAL A 54 4.07 -18.03 -1.81
C VAL A 54 5.47 -17.47 -2.05
N GLU A 55 6.05 -17.71 -3.22
CA GLU A 55 7.39 -17.19 -3.53
C GLU A 55 7.39 -15.67 -3.65
N HIS A 56 6.35 -15.08 -4.22
CA HIS A 56 6.19 -13.63 -4.21
C HIS A 56 6.14 -13.07 -2.78
N MET A 57 5.34 -13.66 -1.90
CA MET A 57 5.28 -13.25 -0.49
C MET A 57 6.64 -13.38 0.22
N ARG A 58 7.38 -14.47 -0.03
CA ARG A 58 8.73 -14.67 0.52
C ARG A 58 9.72 -13.63 0.00
N ALA A 59 9.67 -13.30 -1.29
CA ALA A 59 10.52 -12.27 -1.89
C ALA A 59 10.23 -10.89 -1.29
N VAL A 60 8.96 -10.54 -1.10
CA VAL A 60 8.55 -9.31 -0.41
C VAL A 60 9.05 -9.30 1.02
N ASP A 61 8.91 -10.41 1.77
CA ASP A 61 9.40 -10.51 3.14
C ASP A 61 10.93 -10.37 3.24
N GLY A 62 11.66 -10.99 2.30
CA GLY A 62 13.11 -10.83 2.17
C GLY A 62 13.53 -9.39 1.87
N LEU A 63 12.83 -8.72 0.94
CA LEU A 63 13.08 -7.30 0.64
C LEU A 63 12.84 -6.41 1.86
N LEU A 64 11.72 -6.60 2.56
CA LEU A 64 11.38 -5.83 3.75
C LEU A 64 12.36 -6.10 4.89
N LEU A 65 12.82 -7.34 5.09
CA LEU A 65 13.86 -7.67 6.04
C LEU A 65 15.19 -6.97 5.69
N ALA A 66 15.59 -7.01 4.42
CA ALA A 66 16.84 -6.40 3.96
C ALA A 66 16.86 -4.87 4.07
N LYS A 67 15.71 -4.22 3.89
CA LYS A 67 15.60 -2.74 3.92
C LYS A 67 15.21 -2.17 5.28
N LEU A 68 14.45 -2.92 6.08
CA LEU A 68 13.85 -2.41 7.33
C LEU A 68 14.34 -3.15 8.58
N GLY A 69 15.21 -4.14 8.45
CA GLY A 69 15.78 -4.88 9.58
C GLY A 69 14.71 -5.55 10.43
N ASP A 70 14.83 -5.49 11.76
CA ASP A 70 13.83 -6.02 12.71
C ASP A 70 12.81 -4.97 13.17
N ASN A 71 12.29 -4.18 12.23
CA ASN A 71 11.25 -3.19 12.51
C ASN A 71 9.86 -3.69 12.07
N PRO A 72 9.11 -4.40 12.93
CA PRO A 72 7.82 -4.99 12.56
C PRO A 72 6.78 -3.94 12.15
N LYS A 73 6.83 -2.73 12.74
CA LYS A 73 5.90 -1.65 12.41
C LYS A 73 6.16 -1.08 11.02
N ALA A 74 7.42 -0.83 10.67
CA ALA A 74 7.76 -0.39 9.32
C ALA A 74 7.38 -1.46 8.29
N LYS A 75 7.68 -2.74 8.56
CA LYS A 75 7.28 -3.86 7.69
C LYS A 75 5.77 -3.91 7.49
N PHE A 76 4.99 -3.76 8.58
CA PHE A 76 3.54 -3.71 8.50
C PHE A 76 3.04 -2.55 7.63
N LEU A 77 3.63 -1.35 7.78
CA LEU A 77 3.28 -0.19 6.96
C LEU A 77 3.47 -0.45 5.46
N PHE A 78 4.64 -0.97 5.07
CA PHE A 78 4.95 -1.21 3.66
C PHE A 78 4.20 -2.43 3.09
N ARG A 79 4.01 -3.49 3.87
CA ARG A 79 3.30 -4.71 3.42
C ARG A 79 1.79 -4.50 3.28
N HIS A 80 1.21 -3.66 4.12
CA HIS A 80 -0.24 -3.43 4.17
C HIS A 80 -0.60 -1.97 3.91
N GLY A 81 0.19 -1.30 3.05
CA GLY A 81 0.04 0.12 2.72
C GLY A 81 -1.36 0.48 2.28
N ASP A 82 -1.95 -0.29 1.36
CA ASP A 82 -3.31 -0.03 0.84
C ASP A 82 -4.40 -0.09 1.92
N PHE A 83 -4.27 -1.04 2.86
CA PHE A 83 -5.19 -1.17 3.99
C PHE A 83 -5.12 0.07 4.89
N ILE A 84 -3.91 0.50 5.24
CA ILE A 84 -3.67 1.65 6.11
C ILE A 84 -4.10 2.94 5.39
N GLU A 85 -3.73 3.10 4.13
CA GLU A 85 -4.08 4.25 3.30
C GLU A 85 -5.61 4.42 3.22
N SER A 86 -6.33 3.33 2.96
CA SER A 86 -7.80 3.35 2.91
C SER A 86 -8.41 3.84 4.21
N HIS A 87 -7.86 3.45 5.35
CA HIS A 87 -8.38 3.83 6.67
C HIS A 87 -8.02 5.27 7.03
N VAL A 88 -6.77 5.68 6.81
CA VAL A 88 -6.32 7.07 6.99
C VAL A 88 -7.16 8.02 6.14
N ARG A 89 -7.38 7.67 4.88
CA ARG A 89 -8.21 8.47 3.96
C ARG A 89 -9.63 8.62 4.49
N LYS A 90 -10.27 7.52 4.89
CA LYS A 90 -11.63 7.55 5.44
C LYS A 90 -11.72 8.37 6.73
N ALA A 91 -10.70 8.31 7.60
CA ALA A 91 -10.65 9.15 8.80
C ALA A 91 -10.62 10.64 8.44
N ILE A 92 -9.76 11.02 7.50
CA ILE A 92 -9.66 12.41 7.02
C ILE A 92 -10.97 12.83 6.34
N GLU A 93 -11.49 12.05 5.40
CA GLU A 93 -12.71 12.39 4.64
C GLU A 93 -13.94 12.52 5.54
N ARG A 94 -14.05 11.70 6.58
CA ARG A 94 -15.17 11.75 7.54
C ARG A 94 -15.17 13.01 8.40
N THR A 95 -14.00 13.59 8.70
CA THR A 95 -13.86 14.72 9.64
C THR A 95 -13.59 16.05 8.93
N GLU A 96 -12.90 16.01 7.79
CA GLU A 96 -12.48 17.19 7.02
C GLU A 96 -13.18 17.31 5.65
N GLY A 97 -13.93 16.28 5.22
CA GLY A 97 -14.55 16.22 3.91
C GLY A 97 -13.60 15.72 2.81
N PHE A 98 -14.10 15.62 1.58
CA PHE A 98 -13.39 15.00 0.46
C PHE A 98 -12.27 15.87 -0.15
N SER A 99 -12.27 17.18 0.12
CA SER A 99 -11.31 18.09 -0.51
C SER A 99 -9.87 17.78 -0.07
N CYS A 100 -9.01 17.52 -1.06
CA CYS A 100 -7.59 17.19 -0.87
C CYS A 100 -7.33 15.97 0.05
N GLY A 101 -8.31 15.09 0.25
CA GLY A 101 -8.18 13.92 1.14
C GLY A 101 -7.02 12.99 0.74
N ALA A 102 -6.80 12.82 -0.57
CA ALA A 102 -5.68 12.03 -1.09
C ALA A 102 -4.31 12.64 -0.76
N ASP A 103 -4.17 13.96 -0.84
CA ASP A 103 -2.88 14.63 -0.55
C ASP A 103 -2.58 14.61 0.95
N LYS A 104 -3.58 14.85 1.80
CA LYS A 104 -3.47 14.70 3.25
C LYS A 104 -3.11 13.27 3.65
N THR A 105 -3.74 12.28 3.02
CA THR A 105 -3.43 10.87 3.22
C THR A 105 -1.98 10.58 2.88
N ARG A 106 -1.48 11.03 1.72
CA ARG A 106 -0.07 10.85 1.33
C ARG A 106 0.89 11.50 2.31
N THR A 107 0.57 12.69 2.82
CA THR A 107 1.37 13.37 3.85
C THR A 107 1.49 12.53 5.11
N VAL A 108 0.37 12.02 5.64
CA VAL A 108 0.35 11.16 6.84
C VAL A 108 1.13 9.87 6.61
N MET A 109 0.92 9.20 5.47
CA MET A 109 1.62 7.96 5.15
C MET A 109 3.14 8.17 5.04
N ARG A 110 3.58 9.28 4.42
CA ARG A 110 5.00 9.62 4.28
C ARG A 110 5.65 10.02 5.60
N SER A 111 4.98 10.83 6.42
CA SER A 111 5.50 11.23 7.72
C SER A 111 5.62 10.03 8.66
N LEU A 112 4.62 9.13 8.64
CA LEU A 112 4.66 7.87 9.36
C LEU A 112 5.81 6.96 8.89
N ALA A 113 6.03 6.84 7.57
CA ALA A 113 7.15 6.07 7.04
C ALA A 113 8.51 6.63 7.51
N ARG A 114 8.72 7.95 7.41
CA ARG A 114 9.94 8.62 7.89
C ARG A 114 10.15 8.45 9.39
N TYR A 115 9.09 8.53 10.18
CA TYR A 115 9.17 8.27 11.61
C TYR A 115 9.61 6.83 11.90
N LEU A 116 8.96 5.85 11.27
CA LEU A 116 9.24 4.44 11.54
C LEU A 116 10.62 4.00 11.02
N VAL A 117 11.07 4.54 9.89
CA VAL A 117 12.34 4.14 9.25
C VAL A 117 13.52 4.97 9.74
N ASP A 118 13.37 6.30 9.75
CA ASP A 118 14.47 7.24 9.99
C ASP A 118 14.46 7.82 11.41
N GLY A 119 13.42 7.55 12.22
CA GLY A 119 13.24 8.15 13.54
C GLY A 119 12.89 9.65 13.51
N ILE A 120 12.55 10.19 12.33
CA ILE A 120 12.22 11.61 12.17
C ILE A 120 10.84 11.87 12.74
N ALA A 121 10.74 12.79 13.71
CA ALA A 121 9.48 13.18 14.32
C ALA A 121 8.43 13.62 13.29
N ILE A 122 7.16 13.28 13.56
CA ILE A 122 6.03 13.74 12.76
C ILE A 122 5.69 15.15 13.22
N ASP A 123 6.23 16.14 12.51
CA ASP A 123 5.98 17.55 12.72
C ASP A 123 5.49 18.18 11.40
N HIS A 124 4.37 18.89 11.47
CA HIS A 124 3.71 19.49 10.33
C HIS A 124 3.79 21.01 10.43
N ASP A 125 4.43 21.64 9.45
CA ASP A 125 4.52 23.09 9.40
C ASP A 125 3.22 23.71 8.88
N TYR A 126 2.34 24.06 9.81
CA TYR A 126 1.09 24.78 9.52
C TYR A 126 1.28 26.27 9.25
N SER A 127 2.49 26.80 9.40
CA SER A 127 2.80 28.23 9.15
C SER A 127 3.21 28.52 7.70
N GLY A 128 3.51 27.47 6.92
CA GLY A 128 3.95 27.60 5.53
C GLY A 128 2.87 28.12 4.57
N GLU A 129 3.30 28.57 3.38
CA GLU A 129 2.42 29.14 2.35
C GLU A 129 1.38 28.14 1.78
N ARG A 130 1.65 26.83 1.87
CA ARG A 130 0.80 25.77 1.32
C ARG A 130 0.55 24.69 2.35
N THR A 131 -0.63 24.70 2.98
CA THR A 131 -1.01 23.75 4.04
C THR A 131 -2.16 22.83 3.66
N TYR A 132 -2.71 22.94 2.44
CA TYR A 132 -3.87 22.14 2.00
C TYR A 132 -3.64 20.61 2.01
N HIS A 133 -2.39 20.19 1.92
CA HIS A 133 -1.95 18.80 1.96
C HIS A 133 -1.71 18.30 3.40
N LEU A 134 -1.89 19.15 4.41
CA LEU A 134 -1.74 18.79 5.81
C LEU A 134 -3.13 18.46 6.41
N PRO A 135 -3.27 17.36 7.15
CA PRO A 135 -4.46 17.14 7.98
C PRO A 135 -4.57 18.25 9.04
N THR A 136 -5.78 18.72 9.35
CA THR A 136 -5.98 19.87 10.26
C THR A 136 -6.88 19.57 11.46
N LYS A 137 -7.71 18.52 11.37
CA LYS A 137 -8.66 18.15 12.44
C LYS A 137 -8.43 16.76 13.01
N VAL A 138 -7.80 15.88 12.24
CA VAL A 138 -7.57 14.46 12.60
C VAL A 138 -6.24 14.02 12.01
N LEU A 139 -5.45 13.25 12.77
CA LEU A 139 -4.11 12.82 12.35
C LEU A 139 -3.18 14.04 12.11
N SER A 140 -3.40 15.10 12.89
CA SER A 140 -2.72 16.40 12.77
C SER A 140 -1.34 16.43 13.45
N ASN A 141 -1.07 15.48 14.32
CA ASN A 141 0.16 15.42 15.10
C ASN A 141 0.66 13.99 15.29
N GLN A 142 1.90 13.86 15.74
CA GLN A 142 2.54 12.57 15.96
C GLN A 142 1.73 11.62 16.84
N VAL A 143 1.16 12.10 17.94
CA VAL A 143 0.43 11.25 18.90
C VAL A 143 -0.79 10.63 18.21
N GLU A 144 -1.57 11.43 17.49
CA GLU A 144 -2.75 10.96 16.75
C GLU A 144 -2.36 9.96 15.66
N VAL A 145 -1.35 10.29 14.84
CA VAL A 145 -0.90 9.44 13.74
C VAL A 145 -0.42 8.08 14.26
N LEU A 146 0.44 8.07 15.28
CA LEU A 146 0.99 6.83 15.84
C LEU A 146 -0.08 6.02 16.56
N SER A 147 -0.99 6.67 17.29
CA SER A 147 -2.05 5.96 18.03
C SER A 147 -3.05 5.32 17.07
N TYR A 148 -3.43 6.03 16.00
CA TYR A 148 -4.28 5.50 14.94
C TYR A 148 -3.61 4.33 14.20
N PHE A 149 -2.35 4.48 13.80
CA PHE A 149 -1.59 3.42 13.15
C PHE A 149 -1.45 2.17 14.03
N ASN A 150 -1.14 2.34 15.32
CA ASN A 150 -1.09 1.20 16.26
C ASN A 150 -2.47 0.54 16.41
N GLY A 151 -3.55 1.32 16.37
CA GLY A 151 -4.92 0.81 16.32
C GLY A 151 -5.18 -0.05 15.08
N LEU A 152 -4.77 0.41 13.91
CA LEU A 152 -4.87 -0.35 12.65
C LEU A 152 -4.05 -1.63 12.66
N HIS A 153 -2.83 -1.58 13.23
CA HIS A 153 -2.01 -2.76 13.40
C HIS A 153 -2.73 -3.81 14.26
N ARG A 154 -3.31 -3.42 15.40
CA ARG A 154 -4.07 -4.34 16.26
C ARG A 154 -5.34 -4.84 15.58
N LEU A 155 -6.06 -3.98 14.86
CA LEU A 155 -7.22 -4.36 14.07
C LEU A 155 -6.89 -5.44 13.04
N TYR A 156 -5.80 -5.28 12.29
CA TYR A 156 -5.38 -6.24 11.27
C TYR A 156 -5.12 -7.64 11.87
N TYR A 157 -4.60 -7.69 13.09
CA TYR A 157 -4.34 -8.95 13.82
C TYR A 157 -5.48 -9.37 14.77
N GLY A 158 -6.69 -8.83 14.59
CA GLY A 158 -7.91 -9.33 15.24
C GLY A 158 -8.27 -8.68 16.58
N ASP A 159 -7.61 -7.59 16.96
CA ASP A 159 -7.95 -6.81 18.15
C ASP A 159 -8.49 -5.41 17.76
N PRO A 160 -9.82 -5.25 17.66
CA PRO A 160 -10.44 -4.04 17.15
C PRO A 160 -10.54 -2.92 18.18
N MET A 161 -10.44 -3.20 19.48
CA MET A 161 -10.78 -2.23 20.54
C MET A 161 -9.96 -0.94 20.46
N PRO A 162 -8.62 -0.99 20.26
CA PRO A 162 -7.82 0.22 20.11
C PRO A 162 -8.25 1.05 18.91
N TYR A 163 -8.57 0.43 17.78
CA TYR A 163 -9.04 1.14 16.59
C TYR A 163 -10.41 1.80 16.81
N LEU A 164 -11.37 1.09 17.40
CA LEU A 164 -12.71 1.60 17.66
C LEU A 164 -12.69 2.82 18.60
N SER A 165 -11.81 2.83 19.60
CA SER A 165 -11.64 3.99 20.50
C SER A 165 -11.28 5.28 19.74
N HIS A 166 -10.46 5.18 18.69
CA HIS A 166 -10.11 6.33 17.84
C HIS A 166 -11.28 6.78 16.97
N LEU A 167 -12.07 5.84 16.43
CA LEU A 167 -13.23 6.20 15.60
C LEU A 167 -14.32 6.93 16.38
N VAL A 168 -14.48 6.65 17.68
CA VAL A 168 -15.42 7.37 18.55
C VAL A 168 -14.89 8.75 18.93
N ALA A 169 -13.57 8.91 19.01
CA ALA A 169 -12.94 10.18 19.34
C ALA A 169 -12.98 11.22 18.19
N TYR A 170 -13.16 10.78 16.93
CA TYR A 170 -13.23 11.69 15.79
C TYR A 170 -14.68 12.13 15.51
N PRO A 171 -15.01 13.42 15.71
CA PRO A 171 -16.34 13.92 15.40
C PRO A 171 -16.60 13.84 13.89
N HIS A 172 -17.86 13.56 13.53
CA HIS A 172 -18.32 13.68 12.15
C HIS A 172 -18.19 15.13 11.70
N ALA A 173 -17.75 15.36 10.46
CA ALA A 173 -17.99 16.63 9.80
C ALA A 173 -19.50 16.88 9.83
N SER A 174 -19.95 17.93 10.53
CA SER A 174 -21.30 18.42 10.43
C SER A 174 -21.56 18.72 8.96
N GLY A 175 -22.59 18.11 8.38
CA GLY A 175 -22.93 18.28 6.97
C GLY A 175 -23.01 19.76 6.63
N THR A 176 -22.20 20.18 5.65
CA THR A 176 -22.40 21.41 4.88
C THR A 176 -23.42 21.17 3.81
#